data_AF-S4PXG6-F1
#
_entry.id   AF-S4PXG6-F1
#
_cell.length_a   1.000
_cell.length_b   1.000
_cell.length_c   1.000
_cell.angle_alpha   90.00
_cell.angle_beta   90.00
_cell.angle_gamma   90.00
#
_symmetry.space_group_name_H-M   'P 1'
#
loop_
_entity.id
_entity.type
_entity.pdbx_description
1 polymer ?
#
loop_
_entity_poly.entity_id
_entity_poly.type
_entity_poly.pdbx_seq_one_letter_code
_entity_poly.pdbx_strand_id
1 'polypeptide(L)'
;MVTDEGLCRVGWSTQAARLDLGTDRLGFGFGGTGKKSNAKQFDDYGTAYGKNDVIGCLLNLNNGEIRYTKNGEDFGVAFKLDQSRRADCYFPAVVLKNAEMSFNFGASPLKHPPTGDYIAVCQAPKEYVKHNVVSAVAATGAVKIVNNAPQAIIIEPSRELAEQTCTQIAMFKKHLDNPKVQELLVVGGINVKDQINQLNSGVDIVVGTPGRLEDLIQGGYLALTHCRFFVLDEADGLLKSGCGELIERLHRQIPKITSDGRRLQMVVCSATLHAFEVKKMAEKLMHFPTWVDLKGEDAVPETVHHVVVNVDPQKDRTWESLRKQITTDAVHAKDNIRSGNTTPETLSEAVKLLKGEYCVRAIREHKMDRAIIFCRTKLDCDNMERYLKSFGNEFSCVCLHGDRKPAERKSNLEKFKQKQVKFLICTDVAARGIDISGLPFMINITLPDEKSNYVHRIGRVGRAERMGLAISLVSTVPEKVWYHGEWCSSRGRNCWNTNLVDDRPKGCCMWYNEPQYLADIEDHLNITIQQVENDMKVPSNEFDGKVVYGQKRKQAGSGYQDHVTQMAPVVRSLQELESQAQIYYLKNHHNVAVA
;
A
#
# COMPACT_ATOMS: atom_id res chain seq x y z
N MET A 1 2.57 -37.89 10.82
CA MET A 1 1.15 -38.24 11.02
C MET A 1 0.30 -37.17 10.37
N VAL A 2 -0.69 -37.54 9.57
CA VAL A 2 -1.63 -36.56 8.98
C VAL A 2 -2.66 -36.15 10.04
N THR A 3 -2.83 -34.85 10.24
CA THR A 3 -3.73 -34.30 11.26
C THR A 3 -4.99 -33.66 10.66
N ASP A 4 -4.96 -33.28 9.37
CA ASP A 4 -6.12 -32.75 8.63
C ASP A 4 -6.12 -33.15 7.14
N GLU A 5 -7.31 -33.22 6.52
CA GLU A 5 -7.51 -33.76 5.16
C GLU A 5 -7.30 -32.72 4.06
N GLY A 6 -6.28 -32.95 3.22
CA GLY A 6 -5.98 -32.17 2.02
C GLY A 6 -4.83 -32.79 1.22
N LEU A 7 -4.23 -32.04 0.29
CA LEU A 7 -3.10 -32.56 -0.48
C LEU A 7 -1.84 -32.60 0.38
N CYS A 8 -1.36 -33.81 0.64
CA CYS A 8 -0.14 -34.11 1.37
C CYS A 8 0.80 -34.94 0.50
N ARG A 9 2.07 -34.55 0.42
CA ARG A 9 3.15 -35.31 -0.22
C ARG A 9 4.38 -35.27 0.68
N VAL A 10 4.94 -36.42 1.04
CA VAL A 10 6.13 -36.54 1.89
C VAL A 10 7.25 -37.28 1.17
N GLY A 11 8.51 -37.03 1.56
CA GLY A 11 9.66 -37.77 1.05
C GLY A 11 10.98 -37.04 1.20
N TRP A 12 11.82 -37.14 0.18
CA TRP A 12 13.22 -36.70 0.24
C TRP A 12 13.55 -35.76 -0.91
N SER A 13 14.33 -34.71 -0.63
CA SER A 13 14.82 -33.79 -1.67
C SER A 13 16.26 -33.38 -1.44
N THR A 14 17.01 -33.10 -2.50
CA THR A 14 18.35 -32.48 -2.35
C THR A 14 18.24 -30.98 -2.12
N GLN A 15 19.34 -30.35 -1.71
CA GLN A 15 19.39 -28.89 -1.49
C GLN A 15 19.10 -28.06 -2.76
N ALA A 16 19.36 -28.62 -3.95
CA ALA A 16 19.12 -27.95 -5.23
C ALA A 16 17.68 -28.12 -5.74
N ALA A 17 16.81 -28.82 -5.01
CA ALA A 17 15.41 -29.00 -5.37
C ALA A 17 14.60 -27.69 -5.23
N ARG A 18 13.49 -27.60 -5.97
CA ARG A 18 12.57 -26.44 -5.92
C ARG A 18 11.61 -26.47 -4.73
N LEU A 19 11.73 -27.46 -3.85
CA LEU A 19 10.88 -27.71 -2.68
C LEU A 19 9.38 -27.91 -3.02
N ASP A 20 9.08 -28.32 -4.26
CA ASP A 20 7.75 -28.77 -4.70
C ASP A 20 7.83 -30.27 -5.04
N LEU A 21 7.79 -31.06 -3.97
CA LEU A 21 8.05 -32.49 -3.97
C LEU A 21 7.20 -33.24 -5.00
N GLY A 22 7.85 -33.81 -6.01
CA GLY A 22 7.21 -34.61 -7.07
C GLY A 22 7.06 -33.90 -8.42
N THR A 23 7.18 -32.56 -8.48
CA THR A 23 7.22 -31.83 -9.76
C THR A 23 8.65 -31.57 -10.23
N ASP A 24 9.60 -31.48 -9.29
CA ASP A 24 11.01 -31.31 -9.59
C ASP A 24 11.74 -32.66 -9.72
N ARG A 25 12.91 -32.64 -10.40
CA ARG A 25 13.70 -33.86 -10.67
C ARG A 25 14.49 -34.37 -9.46
N LEU A 26 14.72 -33.51 -8.47
CA LEU A 26 15.56 -33.75 -7.30
C LEU A 26 14.73 -33.96 -6.02
N GLY A 27 13.41 -33.94 -6.14
CA GLY A 27 12.44 -34.24 -5.10
C GLY A 27 11.68 -35.53 -5.39
N PHE A 28 11.68 -36.43 -4.42
CA PHE A 28 11.07 -37.76 -4.48
C PHE A 28 9.94 -37.80 -3.48
N GLY A 29 8.70 -37.90 -3.95
CA GLY A 29 7.52 -37.78 -3.11
C GLY A 29 6.59 -39.00 -3.14
N PHE A 30 5.85 -39.17 -2.06
CA PHE A 30 4.72 -40.08 -1.94
C PHE A 30 3.50 -39.29 -1.44
N GLY A 31 2.44 -39.28 -2.24
CA GLY A 31 1.25 -38.46 -2.00
C GLY A 31 0.08 -39.20 -1.37
N GLY A 32 -0.80 -38.47 -0.70
CA GLY A 32 -2.01 -38.99 -0.05
C GLY A 32 -2.93 -39.79 -0.95
N THR A 33 -2.81 -39.64 -2.27
CA THR A 33 -3.55 -40.45 -3.27
C THR A 33 -2.92 -41.82 -3.54
N GLY A 34 -1.88 -42.24 -2.80
CA GLY A 34 -1.20 -43.53 -3.00
C GLY A 34 -0.17 -43.54 -4.14
N LYS A 35 0.14 -42.37 -4.71
CA LYS A 35 1.05 -42.23 -5.85
C LYS A 35 2.43 -41.80 -5.41
N LYS A 36 3.46 -42.40 -6.02
CA LYS A 36 4.82 -41.85 -5.99
C LYS A 36 4.97 -40.78 -7.08
N SER A 37 5.78 -39.77 -6.83
CA SER A 37 5.98 -38.66 -7.75
C SER A 37 7.42 -38.18 -7.83
N ASN A 38 7.92 -37.97 -9.04
CA ASN A 38 9.20 -37.33 -9.35
C ASN A 38 9.12 -36.72 -10.76
N ALA A 39 9.70 -35.54 -10.97
CA ALA A 39 9.76 -34.91 -12.30
C ALA A 39 8.42 -34.75 -13.04
N LYS A 40 7.33 -34.47 -12.31
CA LYS A 40 5.94 -34.39 -12.81
C LYS A 40 5.34 -35.71 -13.30
N GLN A 41 5.97 -36.84 -13.03
CA GLN A 41 5.39 -38.17 -13.23
C GLN A 41 4.73 -38.63 -11.93
N PHE A 42 3.57 -39.27 -12.05
CA PHE A 42 2.75 -39.71 -10.92
C PHE A 42 2.29 -41.15 -11.16
N ASP A 43 2.99 -42.08 -10.52
CA ASP A 43 2.78 -43.52 -10.71
C ASP A 43 2.12 -44.12 -9.48
N ASP A 44 1.25 -45.11 -9.69
CA ASP A 44 0.69 -45.91 -8.60
C ASP A 44 1.81 -46.70 -7.93
N TYR A 45 1.80 -46.75 -6.60
CA TYR A 45 2.89 -47.35 -5.83
C TYR A 45 2.43 -47.97 -4.51
N GLY A 46 1.71 -47.20 -3.69
CA GLY A 46 1.21 -47.65 -2.40
C GLY A 46 -0.28 -47.41 -2.27
N THR A 47 -0.78 -47.49 -1.04
CA THR A 47 -2.18 -47.14 -0.77
C THR A 47 -2.34 -45.67 -0.42
N ALA A 48 -3.52 -45.11 -0.70
CA ALA A 48 -3.88 -43.77 -0.27
C ALA A 48 -3.79 -43.64 1.25
N TYR A 49 -3.43 -42.45 1.74
CA TYR A 49 -3.31 -42.15 3.17
C TYR A 49 -3.95 -40.80 3.51
N GLY A 50 -4.47 -40.71 4.73
CA GLY A 50 -5.23 -39.56 5.21
C GLY A 50 -5.09 -39.40 6.72
N LYS A 51 -6.07 -38.74 7.35
CA LYS A 51 -6.05 -38.41 8.77
C LYS A 51 -5.70 -39.62 9.64
N ASN A 52 -4.82 -39.40 10.63
CA ASN A 52 -4.29 -40.40 11.57
C ASN A 52 -3.27 -41.41 11.00
N ASP A 53 -3.04 -41.44 9.70
CA ASP A 53 -2.00 -42.30 9.13
C ASP A 53 -0.60 -41.77 9.45
N VAL A 54 0.32 -42.70 9.71
CA VAL A 54 1.75 -42.43 9.91
C VAL A 54 2.53 -42.93 8.71
N ILE A 55 3.22 -42.00 8.05
CA ILE A 55 4.05 -42.32 6.88
C ILE A 55 5.51 -42.33 7.30
N GLY A 56 6.19 -43.45 7.06
CA GLY A 56 7.64 -43.55 7.18
C GLY A 56 8.29 -43.27 5.82
N CYS A 57 9.32 -42.42 5.81
CA CYS A 57 10.12 -42.14 4.62
C CYS A 57 11.50 -42.79 4.83
N LEU A 58 11.83 -43.80 4.02
CA LEU A 58 13.05 -44.58 4.17
C LEU A 58 14.02 -44.24 3.03
N LEU A 59 15.28 -44.06 3.37
CA LEU A 59 16.37 -43.76 2.43
C LEU A 59 17.54 -44.71 2.71
N ASN A 60 17.96 -45.45 1.68
CA ASN A 60 19.13 -46.31 1.73
C ASN A 60 20.11 -45.86 0.64
N LEU A 61 21.16 -45.12 1.01
CA LEU A 61 22.15 -44.60 0.06
C LEU A 61 23.13 -45.69 -0.44
N ASN A 62 23.35 -46.74 0.34
CA ASN A 62 24.21 -47.87 -0.07
C ASN A 62 23.62 -48.58 -1.29
N ASN A 63 22.32 -48.90 -1.22
CA ASN A 63 21.58 -49.54 -2.30
C ASN A 63 21.01 -48.52 -3.30
N GLY A 64 20.98 -47.24 -2.94
CA GLY A 64 20.40 -46.16 -3.73
C GLY A 64 18.88 -46.30 -3.84
N GLU A 65 18.18 -46.57 -2.75
CA GLU A 65 16.73 -46.82 -2.75
C GLU A 65 15.98 -45.84 -1.84
N ILE A 66 14.82 -45.41 -2.31
CA ILE A 66 13.83 -44.69 -1.50
C ILE A 66 12.58 -45.56 -1.39
N ARG A 67 12.08 -45.73 -0.16
CA ARG A 67 10.87 -46.50 0.15
C ARG A 67 9.96 -45.69 1.06
N TYR A 68 8.69 -46.08 1.12
CA TYR A 68 7.72 -45.50 2.04
C TYR A 68 6.94 -46.59 2.76
N THR A 69 6.63 -46.32 4.02
CA THR A 69 5.72 -47.15 4.81
C THR A 69 4.46 -46.40 5.18
N LYS A 70 3.34 -47.11 5.33
CA LYS A 70 2.11 -46.59 5.93
C LYS A 70 1.77 -47.42 7.15
N ASN A 71 1.68 -46.79 8.31
CA ASN A 71 1.39 -47.45 9.58
C ASN A 71 2.28 -48.68 9.85
N GLY A 72 3.55 -48.63 9.40
CA GLY A 72 4.53 -49.71 9.52
C GLY A 72 4.57 -50.71 8.37
N GLU A 73 3.60 -50.70 7.46
CA GLU A 73 3.59 -51.55 6.27
C GLU A 73 4.51 -50.97 5.17
N ASP A 74 5.53 -51.71 4.72
CA ASP A 74 6.48 -51.30 3.66
C ASP A 74 5.90 -51.59 2.27
N PHE A 75 5.82 -50.56 1.42
CA PHE A 75 5.37 -50.68 0.03
C PHE A 75 6.49 -51.05 -0.96
N GLY A 76 7.71 -51.29 -0.48
CA GLY A 76 8.85 -51.68 -1.31
C GLY A 76 9.53 -50.48 -1.98
N VAL A 77 10.26 -50.72 -3.08
CA VAL A 77 11.09 -49.67 -3.70
C VAL A 77 10.25 -48.68 -4.51
N ALA A 78 10.20 -47.42 -4.06
CA ALA A 78 9.56 -46.34 -4.81
C ALA A 78 10.47 -45.80 -5.91
N PHE A 79 11.73 -45.51 -5.56
CA PHE A 79 12.71 -44.94 -6.47
C PHE A 79 14.07 -45.62 -6.34
N LYS A 80 14.76 -45.77 -7.48
CA LYS A 80 16.18 -46.15 -7.54
C LYS A 80 17.00 -44.92 -7.93
N LEU A 81 18.06 -44.68 -7.18
CA LEU A 81 18.98 -43.57 -7.35
C LEU A 81 20.19 -44.00 -8.19
N ASP A 82 20.51 -43.19 -9.19
CA ASP A 82 21.70 -43.36 -10.00
C ASP A 82 22.98 -43.25 -9.14
N GLN A 83 24.07 -43.86 -9.60
CA GLN A 83 25.32 -43.93 -8.85
C GLN A 83 25.88 -42.55 -8.47
N SER A 84 25.72 -41.54 -9.34
CA SER A 84 26.12 -40.15 -9.06
C SER A 84 25.29 -39.50 -7.94
N ARG A 85 24.03 -39.91 -7.78
CA ARG A 85 23.10 -39.34 -6.80
C ARG A 85 23.22 -39.94 -5.41
N ARG A 86 23.89 -41.09 -5.27
CA ARG A 86 24.13 -41.71 -3.95
C ARG A 86 25.06 -40.88 -3.05
N ALA A 87 25.86 -40.00 -3.67
CA ALA A 87 26.74 -39.06 -2.97
C ALA A 87 26.02 -37.75 -2.57
N ASP A 88 24.78 -37.54 -3.02
CA ASP A 88 24.03 -36.33 -2.71
C ASP A 88 23.52 -36.35 -1.26
N CYS A 89 23.36 -35.15 -0.69
CA CYS A 89 22.71 -34.98 0.60
C CYS A 89 21.19 -34.80 0.41
N TYR A 90 20.42 -35.63 1.10
CA TYR A 90 18.96 -35.64 1.06
C TYR A 90 18.38 -35.10 2.38
N PHE A 91 17.39 -34.24 2.24
CA PHE A 91 16.64 -33.64 3.34
C PHE A 91 15.20 -34.17 3.32
N PRO A 92 14.62 -34.47 4.50
CA PRO A 92 13.18 -34.72 4.59
C PRO A 92 12.41 -33.50 4.06
N ALA A 93 11.43 -33.76 3.21
CA ALA A 93 10.65 -32.74 2.54
C ALA A 93 9.16 -33.07 2.52
N VAL A 94 8.33 -32.03 2.54
CA VAL A 94 6.88 -32.15 2.51
C VAL A 94 6.27 -31.03 1.65
N VAL A 95 5.18 -31.35 0.97
CA VAL A 95 4.26 -30.38 0.37
C VAL A 95 2.88 -30.58 0.98
N LEU A 96 2.32 -29.51 1.53
CA LEU A 96 0.99 -29.47 2.11
C LEU A 96 0.16 -28.41 1.40
N LYS A 97 -1.09 -28.74 1.04
CA LYS A 97 -2.09 -27.78 0.59
C LYS A 97 -3.42 -28.16 1.23
N ASN A 98 -3.93 -27.26 2.08
CA ASN A 98 -5.11 -27.49 2.92
C ASN A 98 -5.00 -28.76 3.77
N ALA A 99 -3.79 -29.12 4.20
CA ALA A 99 -3.52 -30.32 4.99
C ALA A 99 -2.55 -29.97 6.11
N GLU A 100 -2.63 -30.72 7.21
CA GLU A 100 -1.70 -30.59 8.33
C GLU A 100 -1.00 -31.92 8.59
N MET A 101 0.28 -31.87 8.98
CA MET A 101 1.06 -33.03 9.36
C MET A 101 1.95 -32.75 10.56
N SER A 102 2.01 -33.70 11.49
CA SER A 102 2.97 -33.74 12.58
C SER A 102 4.19 -34.59 12.19
N PHE A 103 5.39 -34.05 12.41
CA PHE A 103 6.67 -34.71 12.12
C PHE A 103 7.39 -35.05 13.42
N ASN A 104 7.93 -36.26 13.49
CA ASN A 104 8.74 -36.71 14.61
C ASN A 104 10.11 -37.16 14.09
N PHE A 105 11.13 -36.33 14.35
CA PHE A 105 12.52 -36.63 14.05
C PHE A 105 13.26 -37.21 15.26
N GLY A 106 12.56 -37.88 16.18
CA GLY A 106 13.14 -38.47 17.39
C GLY A 106 12.92 -37.69 18.68
N ALA A 107 12.05 -36.66 18.67
CA ALA A 107 11.67 -35.93 19.88
C ALA A 107 10.76 -36.75 20.81
N SER A 108 10.07 -37.76 20.26
CA SER A 108 9.30 -38.76 20.99
C SER A 108 9.50 -40.15 20.37
N PRO A 109 9.14 -41.26 21.04
CA PRO A 109 9.22 -42.60 20.45
C PRO A 109 8.47 -42.67 19.11
N LEU A 110 9.10 -43.29 18.10
CA LEU A 110 8.46 -43.49 16.79
C LEU A 110 7.32 -44.51 16.93
N LYS A 111 6.11 -44.14 16.50
CA LYS A 111 4.92 -45.02 16.54
C LYS A 111 5.14 -46.32 15.74
N HIS A 112 5.88 -46.22 14.64
CA HIS A 112 6.35 -47.35 13.83
C HIS A 112 7.87 -47.20 13.67
N PRO A 113 8.67 -47.85 14.54
CA PRO A 113 10.12 -47.79 14.45
C PRO A 113 10.64 -48.37 13.12
N PRO A 114 11.77 -47.87 12.59
CA PRO A 114 12.41 -48.47 11.43
C PRO A 114 12.83 -49.91 11.74
N THR A 115 12.70 -50.80 10.75
CA THR A 115 13.07 -52.22 10.84
C THR A 115 14.26 -52.53 9.91
N GLY A 116 15.00 -53.61 10.19
CA GLY A 116 16.16 -54.01 9.38
C GLY A 116 17.34 -53.03 9.48
N ASP A 117 17.95 -52.71 8.34
CA ASP A 117 19.16 -51.85 8.25
C ASP A 117 18.86 -50.34 8.33
N TYR A 118 17.64 -49.95 8.67
CA TYR A 118 17.24 -48.55 8.78
C TYR A 118 17.35 -48.06 10.22
N ILE A 119 17.89 -46.86 10.38
CA ILE A 119 17.94 -46.14 11.66
C ILE A 119 17.14 -44.84 11.56
N ALA A 120 16.67 -44.34 12.69
CA ALA A 120 16.03 -43.02 12.73
C ALA A 120 17.06 -41.93 12.39
N VAL A 121 16.65 -40.86 11.70
CA VAL A 121 17.56 -39.76 11.31
C VAL A 121 18.28 -39.15 12.52
N CYS A 122 17.65 -39.08 13.69
CA CYS A 122 18.28 -38.62 14.93
C CYS A 122 19.37 -39.54 15.49
N GLN A 123 19.42 -40.79 15.04
CA GLN A 123 20.41 -41.78 15.46
C GLN A 123 21.54 -41.93 14.42
N ALA A 124 21.45 -41.23 13.29
CA ALA A 124 22.48 -41.27 12.26
C ALA A 124 23.81 -40.68 12.79
N PRO A 125 24.97 -41.32 12.52
CA PRO A 125 26.26 -40.78 12.92
C PRO A 125 26.51 -39.39 12.31
N LYS A 126 27.19 -38.51 13.05
CA LYS A 126 27.34 -37.08 12.68
C LYS A 126 28.05 -36.89 11.34
N GLU A 127 28.97 -37.79 10.99
CA GLU A 127 29.70 -37.83 9.73
C GLU A 127 28.81 -38.10 8.50
N TYR A 128 27.61 -38.66 8.71
CA TYR A 128 26.62 -38.92 7.66
C TYR A 128 25.43 -37.94 7.69
N VAL A 129 25.49 -36.90 8.53
CA VAL A 129 24.43 -35.90 8.68
C VAL A 129 24.94 -34.52 8.29
N LYS A 130 24.17 -33.81 7.45
CA LYS A 130 24.45 -32.42 7.09
C LYS A 130 23.28 -31.54 7.53
N HIS A 131 23.57 -30.42 8.18
CA HIS A 131 22.56 -29.43 8.51
C HIS A 131 22.14 -28.63 7.26
N ASN A 132 20.84 -28.40 7.11
CA ASN A 132 20.32 -27.58 6.03
C ASN A 132 20.78 -26.12 6.24
N VAL A 133 21.45 -25.53 5.24
CA VAL A 133 21.99 -24.16 5.30
C VAL A 133 20.88 -23.11 5.45
N VAL A 134 19.65 -23.42 5.02
CA VAL A 134 18.46 -22.57 5.20
C VAL A 134 17.95 -22.58 6.66
N SER A 135 18.23 -23.65 7.42
CA SER A 135 17.89 -23.79 8.84
C SER A 135 19.09 -23.66 9.79
N ALA A 136 20.30 -23.46 9.28
CA ALA A 136 21.52 -23.32 10.09
C ALA A 136 21.57 -22.02 10.92
N VAL A 137 20.57 -21.14 10.81
CA VAL A 137 20.38 -20.00 11.73
C VAL A 137 19.57 -20.41 12.98
N ALA A 138 18.93 -21.58 12.99
CA ALA A 138 17.95 -21.97 14.03
C ALA A 138 18.44 -23.03 15.03
N ALA A 139 19.63 -23.62 14.87
CA ALA A 139 20.10 -24.64 15.81
C ALA A 139 21.58 -24.44 16.15
N THR A 140 21.84 -24.20 17.43
CA THR A 140 23.15 -24.06 18.10
C THR A 140 23.86 -22.72 17.97
N GLY A 141 23.29 -21.73 18.64
CA GLY A 141 23.93 -20.44 18.94
C GLY A 141 22.85 -19.41 19.23
N ALA A 142 23.02 -18.59 20.26
CA ALA A 142 22.17 -17.41 20.43
C ALA A 142 22.07 -16.70 19.07
N VAL A 143 20.84 -16.49 18.55
CA VAL A 143 20.62 -15.78 17.29
C VAL A 143 21.46 -14.52 17.37
N LYS A 144 22.51 -14.42 16.55
CA LYS A 144 23.37 -13.24 16.55
C LYS A 144 22.44 -12.11 16.14
N ILE A 145 22.11 -11.21 17.07
CA ILE A 145 21.21 -10.09 16.80
C ILE A 145 21.87 -9.30 15.67
N VAL A 146 21.29 -9.42 14.48
CA VAL A 146 21.68 -8.63 13.32
C VAL A 146 20.98 -7.30 13.53
N ASN A 147 21.70 -6.33 14.11
CA ASN A 147 21.14 -5.04 14.51
C ASN A 147 20.42 -4.31 13.35
N ASN A 148 20.87 -4.53 12.12
CA ASN A 148 20.30 -3.94 10.91
C ASN A 148 19.23 -4.81 10.22
N ALA A 149 18.61 -5.77 10.92
CA ALA A 149 17.53 -6.60 10.42
C ALA A 149 16.23 -6.37 11.24
N PRO A 150 15.37 -5.40 10.85
CA PRO A 150 14.16 -5.09 11.59
C PRO A 150 13.11 -6.21 11.52
N GLN A 151 12.26 -6.28 12.54
CA GLN A 151 11.11 -7.19 12.59
C GLN A 151 9.95 -6.70 11.73
N ALA A 152 9.82 -5.39 11.53
CA ALA A 152 8.77 -4.80 10.72
C ALA A 152 9.32 -3.81 9.69
N ILE A 153 8.78 -3.86 8.47
CA ILE A 153 9.03 -2.88 7.42
C ILE A 153 7.69 -2.34 6.95
N ILE A 154 7.53 -1.02 7.07
CA ILE A 154 6.36 -0.27 6.62
C ILE A 154 6.77 0.59 5.43
N ILE A 155 6.13 0.36 4.29
CA ILE A 155 6.36 1.12 3.06
C ILE A 155 5.23 2.13 2.88
N GLU A 156 5.65 3.37 2.64
CA GLU A 156 4.79 4.55 2.52
C GLU A 156 5.07 5.26 1.19
N PRO A 157 4.05 5.70 0.42
CA PRO A 157 4.25 6.30 -0.90
C PRO A 157 4.95 7.67 -0.86
N SER A 158 4.86 8.39 0.27
CA SER A 158 5.42 9.73 0.42
C SER A 158 6.28 9.85 1.67
N ARG A 159 7.22 10.80 1.64
CA ARG A 159 8.07 11.11 2.79
C ARG A 159 7.24 11.63 3.96
N GLU A 160 6.25 12.45 3.66
CA GLU A 160 5.37 13.09 4.63
C GLU A 160 4.53 12.07 5.40
N LEU A 161 4.03 11.02 4.72
CA LEU A 161 3.28 9.94 5.36
C LEU A 161 4.19 9.06 6.21
N ALA A 162 5.38 8.71 5.70
CA ALA A 162 6.40 8.01 6.48
C ALA A 162 6.80 8.74 7.76
N GLU A 163 6.98 10.07 7.70
CA GLU A 163 7.26 10.90 8.87
C GLU A 163 6.11 10.85 9.89
N GLN A 164 4.85 10.86 9.43
CA GLN A 164 3.67 10.76 10.29
C GLN A 164 3.57 9.39 10.96
N THR A 165 3.66 8.31 10.20
CA THR A 165 3.62 6.93 10.72
C THR A 165 4.73 6.70 11.74
N CYS A 166 5.95 7.14 11.45
CA CYS A 166 7.08 7.05 12.38
C CYS A 166 6.83 7.88 13.66
N THR A 167 6.25 9.08 13.55
CA THR A 167 5.87 9.90 14.71
C THR A 167 4.82 9.21 15.58
N GLN A 168 3.83 8.55 14.98
CA GLN A 168 2.82 7.79 15.74
C GLN A 168 3.44 6.61 16.49
N ILE A 169 4.35 5.86 15.84
CA ILE A 169 5.10 4.78 16.51
C ILE A 169 5.91 5.33 17.68
N ALA A 170 6.57 6.49 17.50
CA ALA A 170 7.32 7.16 18.56
C ALA A 170 6.42 7.63 19.73
N MET A 171 5.14 7.91 19.49
CA MET A 171 4.16 8.19 20.53
C MET A 171 3.73 6.90 21.24
N PHE A 172 3.40 5.84 20.51
CA PHE A 172 2.96 4.57 21.09
C PHE A 172 4.05 3.90 21.93
N LYS A 173 5.31 3.91 21.47
CA LYS A 173 6.41 3.26 22.19
C LYS A 173 6.69 3.86 23.58
N LYS A 174 6.26 5.10 23.84
CA LYS A 174 6.40 5.73 25.18
C LYS A 174 5.61 4.99 26.25
N HIS A 175 4.65 4.18 25.84
CA HIS A 175 3.80 3.36 26.71
C HIS A 175 4.22 1.88 26.71
N LEU A 176 5.38 1.54 26.11
CA LEU A 176 5.93 0.19 26.05
C LEU A 176 7.27 0.14 26.79
N ASP A 177 7.28 -0.50 27.95
CA ASP A 177 8.50 -0.64 28.77
C ASP A 177 9.30 -1.91 28.44
N ASN A 178 8.63 -2.97 27.98
CA ASN A 178 9.23 -4.23 27.61
C ASN A 178 8.42 -4.93 26.50
N PRO A 179 8.93 -5.01 25.24
CA PRO A 179 10.24 -4.55 24.77
C PRO A 179 10.30 -3.02 24.51
N LYS A 180 11.51 -2.45 24.58
CA LYS A 180 11.78 -1.07 24.14
C LYS A 180 11.94 -1.02 22.62
N VAL A 181 10.84 -0.77 21.93
CA VAL A 181 10.80 -0.69 20.46
C VAL A 181 11.66 0.46 19.94
N GLN A 182 12.56 0.18 18.99
CA GLN A 182 13.31 1.17 18.23
C GLN A 182 12.78 1.27 16.79
N GLU A 183 12.36 2.46 16.39
CA GLU A 183 11.92 2.81 15.05
C GLU A 183 12.95 3.66 14.30
N LEU A 184 13.00 3.49 12.98
CA LEU A 184 13.81 4.33 12.10
C LEU A 184 13.00 4.81 10.89
N LEU A 185 13.16 6.11 10.59
CA LEU A 185 12.64 6.72 9.37
C LEU A 185 13.65 6.64 8.22
N VAL A 186 13.27 5.93 7.15
CA VAL A 186 14.08 5.68 5.96
C VAL A 186 13.49 6.42 4.74
N VAL A 187 13.83 7.70 4.62
CA VAL A 187 13.36 8.58 3.53
C VAL A 187 14.50 9.37 2.88
N GLY A 188 14.28 9.78 1.64
CA GLY A 188 15.22 10.66 0.92
C GLY A 188 15.34 12.05 1.56
N GLY A 189 16.51 12.69 1.41
CA GLY A 189 16.79 14.02 1.97
C GLY A 189 17.17 14.02 3.45
N ILE A 190 17.41 12.86 4.05
CA ILE A 190 18.11 12.69 5.33
C ILE A 190 19.52 12.15 5.02
N ASN A 191 20.50 12.51 5.85
CA ASN A 191 21.87 12.02 5.74
C ASN A 191 21.89 10.48 5.86
N VAL A 192 22.36 9.82 4.81
CA VAL A 192 22.40 8.35 4.71
C VAL A 192 23.27 7.76 5.82
N LYS A 193 24.38 8.42 6.20
CA LYS A 193 25.28 7.92 7.25
C LYS A 193 24.57 7.81 8.60
N ASP A 194 23.71 8.77 8.91
CA ASP A 194 22.95 8.75 10.17
C ASP A 194 21.93 7.60 10.20
N GLN A 195 21.30 7.30 9.05
CA GLN A 195 20.40 6.15 8.89
C GLN A 195 21.16 4.83 9.06
N ILE A 196 22.33 4.69 8.42
CA ILE A 196 23.18 3.50 8.54
C ILE A 196 23.66 3.32 9.99
N ASN A 197 24.10 4.39 10.65
CA ASN A 197 24.56 4.33 12.04
C ASN A 197 23.44 3.87 12.98
N GLN A 198 22.20 4.35 12.78
CA GLN A 198 21.05 3.90 13.55
C GLN A 198 20.70 2.44 13.29
N LEU A 199 20.71 2.00 12.02
CA LEU A 199 20.54 0.58 11.69
C LEU A 199 21.58 -0.31 12.37
N ASN A 200 22.84 0.10 12.37
CA ASN A 200 23.92 -0.65 13.03
C ASN A 200 23.77 -0.69 14.55
N SER A 201 23.06 0.28 15.14
CA SER A 201 22.79 0.35 16.58
C SER A 201 21.64 -0.55 17.04
N GLY A 202 20.80 -1.01 16.11
CA GLY A 202 19.64 -1.87 16.39
C GLY A 202 18.32 -1.15 16.12
N VAL A 203 17.53 -1.67 15.18
CA VAL A 203 16.19 -1.14 14.84
C VAL A 203 15.19 -2.28 14.74
N ASP A 204 14.02 -2.13 15.37
CA ASP A 204 12.93 -3.10 15.33
C ASP A 204 11.94 -2.82 14.20
N ILE A 205 11.65 -1.55 13.95
CA ILE A 205 10.65 -1.11 12.95
C ILE A 205 11.29 -0.09 12.01
N VAL A 206 11.25 -0.38 10.71
CA VAL A 206 11.64 0.58 9.67
C VAL A 206 10.38 1.10 8.99
N VAL A 207 10.22 2.42 8.95
CA VAL A 207 9.21 3.11 8.16
C VAL A 207 9.91 3.89 7.05
N GLY A 208 9.54 3.69 5.80
CA GLY A 208 10.26 4.35 4.73
C GLY A 208 9.56 4.42 3.38
N THR A 209 10.14 5.25 2.53
CA THR A 209 9.73 5.40 1.13
C THR A 209 10.46 4.37 0.24
N PRO A 210 9.82 3.85 -0.82
CA PRO A 210 10.35 2.76 -1.63
C PRO A 210 11.79 2.95 -2.13
N GLY A 211 12.10 4.10 -2.75
CA GLY A 211 13.44 4.33 -3.31
C GLY A 211 14.56 4.31 -2.27
N ARG A 212 14.39 4.98 -1.12
CA ARG A 212 15.42 4.99 -0.07
C ARG A 212 15.54 3.64 0.64
N LEU A 213 14.44 2.89 0.78
CA LEU A 213 14.50 1.52 1.30
C LEU A 213 15.31 0.63 0.36
N GLU A 214 15.04 0.72 -0.94
CA GLU A 214 15.76 -0.03 -1.97
C GLU A 214 17.27 0.27 -1.93
N ASP A 215 17.67 1.54 -1.85
CA ASP A 215 19.08 1.95 -1.74
C ASP A 215 19.81 1.24 -0.57
N LEU A 216 19.19 1.23 0.62
CA LEU A 216 19.79 0.66 1.82
C LEU A 216 19.83 -0.88 1.79
N ILE A 217 18.84 -1.52 1.17
CA ILE A 217 18.77 -2.98 1.04
C ILE A 217 19.79 -3.46 0.01
N GLN A 218 19.82 -2.84 -1.18
CA GLN A 218 20.79 -3.19 -2.22
C GLN A 218 22.24 -2.91 -1.78
N GLY A 219 22.45 -1.85 -1.01
CA GLY A 219 23.76 -1.55 -0.41
C GLY A 219 24.18 -2.50 0.72
N GLY A 220 23.32 -3.42 1.15
CA GLY A 220 23.59 -4.36 2.25
C GLY A 220 23.54 -3.73 3.65
N TYR A 221 23.05 -2.49 3.76
CA TYR A 221 22.93 -1.77 5.03
C TYR A 221 21.66 -2.12 5.79
N LEU A 222 20.59 -2.54 5.10
CA LEU A 222 19.34 -3.00 5.69
C LEU A 222 19.08 -4.46 5.29
N ALA A 223 19.05 -5.36 6.26
CA ALA A 223 18.81 -6.78 6.04
C ALA A 223 17.32 -7.12 6.20
N LEU A 224 16.81 -8.01 5.34
CA LEU A 224 15.41 -8.46 5.36
C LEU A 224 15.21 -9.78 6.13
N THR A 225 16.29 -10.35 6.65
CA THR A 225 16.35 -11.72 7.18
C THR A 225 15.47 -11.96 8.42
N HIS A 226 15.14 -10.92 9.18
CA HIS A 226 14.29 -11.00 10.37
C HIS A 226 12.91 -10.34 10.18
N CYS A 227 12.60 -9.86 8.97
CA CYS A 227 11.33 -9.19 8.73
C CYS A 227 10.17 -10.19 8.86
N ARG A 228 9.31 -9.93 9.86
CA ARG A 228 8.12 -10.70 10.19
C ARG A 228 6.84 -9.98 9.79
N PHE A 229 6.85 -8.65 9.79
CA PHE A 229 5.72 -7.82 9.41
C PHE A 229 6.08 -6.98 8.20
N PHE A 230 5.40 -7.22 7.09
CA PHE A 230 5.57 -6.45 5.86
C PHE A 230 4.29 -5.65 5.59
N VAL A 231 4.35 -4.34 5.79
CA VAL A 231 3.20 -3.45 5.72
C VAL A 231 3.32 -2.55 4.50
N LEU A 232 2.27 -2.50 3.70
CA LEU A 232 2.10 -1.54 2.61
C LEU A 232 0.95 -0.62 2.97
N ASP A 233 1.24 0.65 3.23
CA ASP A 233 0.21 1.67 3.42
C ASP A 233 0.01 2.49 2.13
N GLU A 234 -1.21 2.99 1.93
CA GLU A 234 -1.68 3.59 0.67
C GLU A 234 -1.23 2.78 -0.57
N ALA A 235 -1.52 1.48 -0.57
CA ALA A 235 -1.00 0.54 -1.56
C ALA A 235 -1.40 0.86 -3.01
N ASP A 236 -2.58 1.45 -3.23
CA ASP A 236 -2.98 1.99 -4.52
C ASP A 236 -2.08 3.14 -4.98
N GLY A 237 -1.70 4.02 -4.05
CA GLY A 237 -0.70 5.07 -4.25
C GLY A 237 0.66 4.51 -4.66
N LEU A 238 1.16 3.49 -3.95
CA LEU A 238 2.41 2.81 -4.24
C LEU A 238 2.44 2.14 -5.62
N LEU A 239 1.33 1.49 -6.01
CA LEU A 239 1.21 0.83 -7.31
C LEU A 239 1.14 1.87 -8.44
N LYS A 240 0.37 2.94 -8.27
CA LYS A 240 0.29 4.05 -9.24
C LYS A 240 1.63 4.75 -9.46
N SER A 241 2.49 4.84 -8.43
CA SER A 241 3.84 5.39 -8.57
C SER A 241 4.84 4.43 -9.21
N GLY A 242 4.41 3.25 -9.67
CA GLY A 242 5.27 2.26 -10.34
C GLY A 242 6.10 1.40 -9.38
N CYS A 243 5.77 1.35 -8.09
CA CYS A 243 6.55 0.59 -7.10
C CYS A 243 6.22 -0.91 -7.04
N GLY A 244 5.33 -1.41 -7.91
CA GLY A 244 4.90 -2.81 -7.92
C GLY A 244 6.05 -3.81 -8.02
N GLU A 245 6.97 -3.63 -8.97
CA GLU A 245 8.13 -4.52 -9.14
C GLU A 245 9.08 -4.51 -7.93
N LEU A 246 9.22 -3.36 -7.27
CA LEU A 246 10.00 -3.25 -6.04
C LEU A 246 9.34 -4.04 -4.91
N ILE A 247 8.02 -3.88 -4.71
CA ILE A 247 7.26 -4.62 -3.70
C ILE A 247 7.41 -6.14 -3.93
N GLU A 248 7.30 -6.60 -5.17
CA GLU A 248 7.48 -8.01 -5.52
C GLU A 248 8.90 -8.52 -5.24
N ARG A 249 9.93 -7.72 -5.57
CA ARG A 249 11.33 -8.07 -5.27
C ARG A 249 11.59 -8.13 -3.78
N LEU A 250 11.13 -7.15 -3.01
CA LEU A 250 11.26 -7.14 -1.56
C LEU A 250 10.55 -8.34 -0.94
N HIS A 251 9.30 -8.59 -1.34
CA HIS A 251 8.57 -9.76 -0.90
C HIS A 251 9.34 -11.06 -1.20
N ARG A 252 9.96 -11.20 -2.38
CA ARG A 252 10.76 -12.39 -2.71
C ARG A 252 12.01 -12.56 -1.84
N GLN A 253 12.63 -11.46 -1.41
CA GLN A 253 13.82 -11.47 -0.56
C GLN A 253 13.50 -11.69 0.93
N ILE A 254 12.30 -11.32 1.38
CA ILE A 254 11.88 -11.54 2.77
C ILE A 254 11.60 -13.04 3.02
N PRO A 255 12.19 -13.65 4.05
CA PRO A 255 11.87 -15.02 4.44
C PRO A 255 10.38 -15.19 4.73
N LYS A 256 9.76 -16.24 4.17
CA LYS A 256 8.34 -16.55 4.44
C LYS A 256 8.12 -17.14 5.82
N ILE A 257 9.17 -17.70 6.40
CA ILE A 257 9.23 -18.22 7.75
C ILE A 257 10.51 -17.68 8.37
N THR A 258 10.39 -17.04 9.53
CA THR A 258 11.51 -16.49 10.30
C THR A 258 12.21 -17.60 11.10
N SER A 259 13.40 -17.32 11.65
CA SER A 259 14.23 -18.30 12.37
C SER A 259 13.56 -18.88 13.62
N ASP A 260 12.58 -18.19 14.18
CA ASP A 260 11.72 -18.65 15.29
C ASP A 260 10.52 -19.49 14.83
N GLY A 261 10.45 -19.86 13.54
CA GLY A 261 9.42 -20.71 12.97
C GLY A 261 8.10 -20.00 12.65
N ARG A 262 8.01 -18.67 12.84
CA ARG A 262 6.80 -17.90 12.57
C ARG A 262 6.70 -17.48 11.11
N ARG A 263 5.48 -17.36 10.61
CA ARG A 263 5.21 -16.94 9.22
C ARG A 263 5.33 -15.42 9.07
N LEU A 264 5.76 -14.98 7.90
CA LEU A 264 5.65 -13.60 7.45
C LEU A 264 4.17 -13.18 7.43
N GLN A 265 3.85 -12.11 8.16
CA GLN A 265 2.55 -11.45 8.10
C GLN A 265 2.65 -10.25 7.15
N MET A 266 1.78 -10.22 6.14
CA MET A 266 1.65 -9.08 5.26
C MET A 266 0.36 -8.32 5.60
N VAL A 267 0.45 -6.99 5.67
CA VAL A 267 -0.70 -6.09 5.90
C VAL A 267 -0.71 -5.07 4.77
N VAL A 268 -1.88 -4.89 4.15
CA VAL A 268 -2.05 -3.96 3.03
C VAL A 268 -3.22 -3.05 3.36
N CYS A 269 -2.92 -1.75 3.46
CA CYS A 269 -3.92 -0.69 3.63
C CYS A 269 -4.07 0.04 2.28
N SER A 270 -5.30 0.19 1.81
CA SER A 270 -5.61 0.92 0.59
C SER A 270 -7.01 1.51 0.70
N ALA A 271 -7.19 2.72 0.18
CA ALA A 271 -8.51 3.32 0.06
C ALA A 271 -9.35 2.61 -1.03
N THR A 272 -8.70 1.99 -2.01
CA THR A 272 -9.35 1.35 -3.16
C THR A 272 -9.07 -0.16 -3.19
N LEU A 273 -9.56 -0.89 -2.19
CA LEU A 273 -9.36 -2.35 -2.07
C LEU A 273 -9.86 -3.14 -3.30
N HIS A 274 -10.85 -2.61 -4.03
CA HIS A 274 -11.41 -3.25 -5.22
C HIS A 274 -10.68 -2.91 -6.52
N ALA A 275 -9.69 -2.00 -6.48
CA ALA A 275 -8.89 -1.70 -7.66
C ALA A 275 -8.18 -2.96 -8.16
N PHE A 276 -8.22 -3.19 -9.47
CA PHE A 276 -7.69 -4.42 -10.10
C PHE A 276 -6.24 -4.70 -9.70
N GLU A 277 -5.36 -3.69 -9.76
CA GLU A 277 -3.94 -3.86 -9.41
C GLU A 277 -3.73 -4.17 -7.92
N VAL A 278 -4.56 -3.64 -7.02
CA VAL A 278 -4.50 -3.94 -5.57
C VAL A 278 -4.92 -5.39 -5.32
N LYS A 279 -6.05 -5.83 -5.89
CA LYS A 279 -6.52 -7.22 -5.81
C LYS A 279 -5.50 -8.21 -6.37
N LYS A 280 -5.00 -7.94 -7.56
CA LYS A 280 -3.98 -8.76 -8.23
C LYS A 280 -2.70 -8.88 -7.41
N MET A 281 -2.24 -7.79 -6.78
CA MET A 281 -1.08 -7.82 -5.88
C MET A 281 -1.36 -8.66 -4.63
N ALA A 282 -2.52 -8.46 -3.99
CA ALA A 282 -2.92 -9.20 -2.80
C ALA A 282 -3.00 -10.71 -3.07
N GLU A 283 -3.66 -11.12 -4.17
CA GLU A 283 -3.76 -12.53 -4.60
C GLU A 283 -2.39 -13.15 -4.91
N LYS A 284 -1.48 -12.35 -5.46
CA LYS A 284 -0.14 -12.81 -5.84
C LYS A 284 0.81 -12.95 -4.66
N LEU A 285 0.76 -12.03 -3.68
CA LEU A 285 1.75 -11.92 -2.62
C LEU A 285 1.27 -12.42 -1.27
N MET A 286 -0.01 -12.24 -0.93
CA MET A 286 -0.54 -12.55 0.38
C MET A 286 -1.02 -14.00 0.47
N HIS A 287 -0.78 -14.66 1.59
CA HIS A 287 -1.23 -16.03 1.83
C HIS A 287 -2.54 -16.01 2.62
N PHE A 288 -3.65 -16.34 1.95
CA PHE A 288 -5.01 -16.39 2.53
C PHE A 288 -5.41 -15.08 3.26
N PRO A 289 -5.45 -13.93 2.56
CA PRO A 289 -5.73 -12.65 3.19
C PRO A 289 -7.17 -12.53 3.68
N THR A 290 -7.35 -11.92 4.85
CA THR A 290 -8.67 -11.47 5.33
C THR A 290 -8.93 -10.07 4.78
N TRP A 291 -10.05 -9.91 4.07
CA TRP A 291 -10.49 -8.61 3.56
C TRP A 291 -11.34 -7.91 4.62
N VAL A 292 -10.88 -6.74 5.06
CA VAL A 292 -11.63 -5.86 5.97
C VAL A 292 -12.01 -4.62 5.17
N ASP A 293 -13.21 -4.65 4.57
CA ASP A 293 -13.78 -3.53 3.83
C ASP A 293 -14.80 -2.81 4.71
N LEU A 294 -14.49 -1.56 5.08
CA LEU A 294 -15.30 -0.75 5.99
C LEU A 294 -16.39 0.06 5.29
N LYS A 295 -16.35 0.17 3.96
CA LYS A 295 -17.26 1.08 3.21
C LYS A 295 -17.93 0.48 1.98
N GLY A 296 -17.41 -0.61 1.41
CA GLY A 296 -17.86 -1.07 0.10
C GLY A 296 -17.31 -0.18 -1.02
N GLU A 297 -18.07 0.02 -2.10
CA GLU A 297 -17.69 0.92 -3.20
C GLU A 297 -17.48 2.38 -2.74
N ASP A 298 -16.71 3.16 -3.51
CA ASP A 298 -16.35 4.53 -3.14
C ASP A 298 -17.61 5.40 -2.96
N ALA A 299 -17.91 5.78 -1.71
CA ALA A 299 -19.06 6.62 -1.38
C ALA A 299 -18.65 8.01 -0.87
N VAL A 300 -19.44 9.03 -1.24
CA VAL A 300 -19.32 10.39 -0.70
C VAL A 300 -19.80 10.38 0.75
N PRO A 301 -19.00 10.85 1.73
CA PRO A 301 -19.48 10.95 3.11
C PRO A 301 -20.68 11.90 3.22
N GLU A 302 -21.68 11.57 4.03
CA GLU A 302 -22.87 12.43 4.26
C GLU A 302 -22.52 13.83 4.79
N THR A 303 -21.35 13.97 5.41
CA THR A 303 -20.80 15.25 5.90
C THR A 303 -20.20 16.12 4.81
N VAL A 304 -20.19 15.67 3.56
CA VAL A 304 -19.60 16.39 2.42
C VAL A 304 -20.71 16.80 1.46
N HIS A 305 -20.93 18.10 1.35
CA HIS A 305 -21.69 18.69 0.26
C HIS A 305 -20.73 19.01 -0.88
N HIS A 306 -21.00 18.52 -2.08
CA HIS A 306 -20.17 18.77 -3.25
C HIS A 306 -20.99 19.28 -4.42
N VAL A 307 -20.44 20.25 -5.13
CA VAL A 307 -21.08 20.94 -6.25
C VAL A 307 -20.10 21.13 -7.40
N VAL A 308 -20.66 21.28 -8.61
CA VAL A 308 -19.92 21.61 -9.82
C VAL A 308 -20.30 23.02 -10.27
N VAL A 309 -19.29 23.79 -10.71
CA VAL A 309 -19.50 25.08 -11.37
C VAL A 309 -18.91 25.00 -12.76
N ASN A 310 -19.77 25.20 -13.77
CA ASN A 310 -19.35 25.18 -15.16
C ASN A 310 -18.57 26.46 -15.50
N VAL A 311 -17.38 26.30 -16.05
CA VAL A 311 -16.52 27.36 -16.55
C VAL A 311 -16.68 27.41 -18.07
N ASP A 312 -17.51 28.33 -18.53
CA ASP A 312 -17.81 28.49 -19.94
C ASP A 312 -17.13 29.76 -20.50
N PRO A 313 -16.04 29.62 -21.28
CA PRO A 313 -15.30 30.76 -21.82
C PRO A 313 -16.06 31.51 -22.94
N GLN A 314 -17.13 30.92 -23.48
CA GLN A 314 -17.98 31.56 -24.48
C GLN A 314 -19.05 32.43 -23.81
N LYS A 315 -19.56 32.00 -22.65
CA LYS A 315 -20.56 32.75 -21.87
C LYS A 315 -19.92 33.83 -20.99
N ASP A 316 -18.86 33.49 -20.24
CA ASP A 316 -18.15 34.47 -19.40
C ASP A 316 -16.93 35.01 -20.15
N ARG A 317 -17.05 36.22 -20.72
CA ARG A 317 -15.97 36.89 -21.46
C ARG A 317 -15.05 37.75 -20.59
N THR A 318 -15.18 37.70 -19.26
CA THR A 318 -14.35 38.51 -18.35
C THR A 318 -12.85 38.18 -18.46
N TRP A 319 -12.51 36.96 -18.92
CA TRP A 319 -11.14 36.51 -19.19
C TRP A 319 -10.33 37.43 -20.10
N GLU A 320 -10.99 38.15 -21.01
CA GLU A 320 -10.34 39.12 -21.90
C GLU A 320 -9.62 40.23 -21.12
N SER A 321 -10.17 40.61 -19.95
CA SER A 321 -9.59 41.60 -19.04
C SER A 321 -8.62 41.01 -18.01
N LEU A 322 -8.79 39.72 -17.66
CA LEU A 322 -7.98 39.01 -16.64
C LEU A 322 -6.57 38.67 -17.11
N ARG A 323 -6.32 38.72 -18.41
CA ARG A 323 -5.06 38.32 -19.04
C ARG A 323 -3.82 39.07 -18.54
N LYS A 324 -4.01 40.26 -17.96
CA LYS A 324 -2.95 41.07 -17.34
C LYS A 324 -2.70 40.73 -15.85
N GLN A 325 -3.64 40.01 -15.23
CA GLN A 325 -3.68 39.78 -13.79
C GLN A 325 -3.31 38.34 -13.41
N ILE A 326 -3.69 37.36 -14.25
CA ILE A 326 -3.47 35.93 -14.01
C ILE A 326 -2.39 35.41 -14.96
N THR A 327 -1.38 34.74 -14.43
CA THR A 327 -0.36 34.03 -15.21
C THR A 327 -0.77 32.57 -15.40
N THR A 328 -0.70 32.05 -16.62
CA THR A 328 -1.01 30.66 -16.97
C THR A 328 0.25 29.79 -17.13
N ASP A 329 0.10 28.53 -17.50
CA ASP A 329 1.16 27.54 -17.69
C ASP A 329 1.98 27.72 -18.99
N ALA A 330 1.69 28.78 -19.75
CA ALA A 330 2.33 29.13 -21.02
C ALA A 330 2.22 28.06 -22.12
N VAL A 331 1.31 27.07 -22.00
CA VAL A 331 1.10 26.06 -23.04
C VAL A 331 0.65 26.68 -24.37
N HIS A 332 -0.02 27.83 -24.29
CA HIS A 332 -0.51 28.61 -25.42
C HIS A 332 0.43 29.75 -25.87
N ALA A 333 1.67 29.79 -25.39
CA ALA A 333 2.61 30.88 -25.71
C ALA A 333 2.94 31.00 -27.21
N LYS A 334 2.76 29.92 -27.99
CA LYS A 334 2.96 29.88 -29.45
C LYS A 334 1.65 29.98 -30.24
N ASP A 335 0.52 29.95 -29.56
CA ASP A 335 -0.80 29.97 -30.18
C ASP A 335 -1.27 31.43 -30.36
N ASN A 336 -2.07 31.69 -31.40
CA ASN A 336 -2.57 33.04 -31.70
C ASN A 336 -3.83 33.37 -30.89
N ILE A 337 -3.65 33.60 -29.59
CA ILE A 337 -4.73 33.88 -28.66
C ILE A 337 -5.12 35.37 -28.70
N ARG A 338 -6.33 35.68 -29.18
CA ARG A 338 -6.86 37.06 -29.30
C ARG A 338 -8.29 37.16 -28.77
N SER A 339 -8.65 38.32 -28.21
CA SER A 339 -10.05 38.62 -27.89
C SER A 339 -10.89 38.55 -29.17
N GLY A 340 -12.07 37.91 -29.07
CA GLY A 340 -12.98 37.66 -30.19
C GLY A 340 -12.69 36.39 -31.00
N ASN A 341 -11.56 35.71 -30.78
CA ASN A 341 -11.28 34.42 -31.42
C ASN A 341 -11.92 33.28 -30.62
N THR A 342 -12.50 32.29 -31.30
CA THR A 342 -13.15 31.12 -30.66
C THR A 342 -12.44 29.82 -31.00
N THR A 343 -11.15 29.87 -31.33
CA THR A 343 -10.37 28.65 -31.56
C THR A 343 -10.27 27.83 -30.26
N PRO A 344 -10.13 26.50 -30.35
CA PRO A 344 -9.95 25.64 -29.17
C PRO A 344 -8.84 26.14 -28.22
N GLU A 345 -7.72 26.62 -28.76
CA GLU A 345 -6.62 27.17 -27.96
C GLU A 345 -6.99 28.47 -27.25
N THR A 346 -7.79 29.33 -27.89
CA THR A 346 -8.25 30.58 -27.27
C THR A 346 -9.23 30.29 -26.14
N LEU A 347 -10.17 29.38 -26.36
CA LEU A 347 -11.14 28.98 -25.33
C LEU A 347 -10.44 28.23 -24.18
N SER A 348 -9.43 27.41 -24.47
CA SER A 348 -8.61 26.75 -23.46
C SER A 348 -7.83 27.74 -22.58
N GLU A 349 -7.16 28.74 -23.18
CA GLU A 349 -6.47 29.79 -22.41
C GLU A 349 -7.48 30.61 -21.57
N ALA A 350 -8.66 30.91 -22.14
CA ALA A 350 -9.73 31.60 -21.43
C ALA A 350 -10.21 30.84 -20.19
N VAL A 351 -10.39 29.52 -20.27
CA VAL A 351 -10.77 28.67 -19.13
C VAL A 351 -9.73 28.74 -18.01
N LYS A 352 -8.43 28.65 -18.34
CA LYS A 352 -7.35 28.75 -17.34
C LYS A 352 -7.41 30.06 -16.56
N LEU A 353 -7.73 31.18 -17.24
CA LEU A 353 -7.91 32.49 -16.61
C LEU A 353 -9.18 32.54 -15.76
N LEU A 354 -10.31 32.07 -16.29
CA LEU A 354 -11.59 32.07 -15.58
C LEU A 354 -11.55 31.22 -14.31
N LYS A 355 -10.87 30.07 -14.33
CA LYS A 355 -10.74 29.20 -13.15
C LYS A 355 -10.04 29.90 -11.98
N GLY A 356 -9.04 30.73 -12.26
CA GLY A 356 -8.39 31.58 -11.25
C GLY A 356 -9.37 32.57 -10.62
N GLU A 357 -10.13 33.28 -11.45
CA GLU A 357 -11.14 34.24 -11.00
C GLU A 357 -12.29 33.57 -10.25
N TYR A 358 -12.77 32.41 -10.73
CA TYR A 358 -13.86 31.65 -10.11
C TYR A 358 -13.47 31.13 -8.73
N CYS A 359 -12.20 30.76 -8.52
CA CYS A 359 -11.67 30.45 -7.19
C CYS A 359 -11.82 31.63 -6.22
N VAL A 360 -11.47 32.84 -6.67
CA VAL A 360 -11.61 34.07 -5.87
C VAL A 360 -13.08 34.37 -5.56
N ARG A 361 -13.96 34.22 -6.56
CA ARG A 361 -15.42 34.37 -6.36
C ARG A 361 -15.95 33.39 -5.32
N ALA A 362 -15.58 32.12 -5.42
CA ALA A 362 -16.00 31.09 -4.47
C ALA A 362 -15.51 31.38 -3.03
N ILE A 363 -14.25 31.81 -2.88
CA ILE A 363 -13.68 32.18 -1.58
C ILE A 363 -14.47 33.33 -0.94
N ARG A 364 -14.82 34.36 -1.72
CA ARG A 364 -15.54 35.54 -1.22
C ARG A 364 -17.00 35.23 -0.92
N GLU A 365 -17.70 34.55 -1.81
CA GLU A 365 -19.12 34.21 -1.66
C GLU A 365 -19.36 33.38 -0.39
N HIS A 366 -18.55 32.34 -0.19
CA HIS A 366 -18.66 31.46 0.97
C HIS A 366 -17.88 31.95 2.19
N LYS A 367 -17.24 33.13 2.12
CA LYS A 367 -16.41 33.72 3.19
C LYS A 367 -15.41 32.71 3.75
N MET A 368 -14.72 32.00 2.86
CA MET A 368 -13.84 30.91 3.25
C MET A 368 -12.69 31.42 4.10
N ASP A 369 -12.60 30.92 5.33
CA ASP A 369 -11.51 31.21 6.27
C ASP A 369 -10.42 30.13 6.23
N ARG A 370 -10.78 28.93 5.75
CA ARG A 370 -9.86 27.81 5.62
C ARG A 370 -10.26 26.88 4.49
N ALA A 371 -9.41 26.73 3.47
CA ALA A 371 -9.68 25.79 2.38
C ALA A 371 -8.42 25.09 1.87
N ILE A 372 -8.60 23.89 1.32
CA ILE A 372 -7.61 23.22 0.48
C ILE A 372 -7.99 23.39 -0.99
N ILE A 373 -7.02 23.76 -1.82
CA ILE A 373 -7.22 24.08 -3.24
C ILE A 373 -6.37 23.12 -4.07
N PHE A 374 -7.03 22.34 -4.92
CA PHE A 374 -6.37 21.34 -5.76
C PHE A 374 -6.11 21.85 -7.17
N CYS A 375 -4.85 21.77 -7.59
CA CYS A 375 -4.44 22.02 -8.96
C CYS A 375 -3.82 20.75 -9.57
N ARG A 376 -3.91 20.60 -10.90
CA ARG A 376 -3.33 19.45 -11.61
C ARG A 376 -1.81 19.46 -11.57
N THR A 377 -1.18 20.60 -11.85
CA THR A 377 0.28 20.70 -11.98
C THR A 377 0.92 21.53 -10.88
N LYS A 378 2.23 21.32 -10.70
CA LYS A 378 3.09 22.07 -9.80
C LYS A 378 3.13 23.56 -10.18
N LEU A 379 3.21 23.84 -11.48
CA LEU A 379 3.23 25.20 -12.02
C LEU A 379 1.90 25.92 -11.77
N ASP A 380 0.76 25.22 -11.91
CA ASP A 380 -0.55 25.79 -11.60
C ASP A 380 -0.70 26.13 -10.12
N CYS A 381 -0.11 25.32 -9.23
CA CYS A 381 -0.04 25.66 -7.81
C CYS A 381 0.69 26.99 -7.60
N ASP A 382 1.87 27.16 -8.21
CA ASP A 382 2.69 28.36 -8.08
C ASP A 382 2.04 29.60 -8.71
N ASN A 383 1.36 29.43 -9.86
CA ASN A 383 0.56 30.48 -10.49
C ASN A 383 -0.60 30.92 -9.58
N MET A 384 -1.34 29.96 -9.02
CA MET A 384 -2.45 30.24 -8.11
C MET A 384 -1.95 30.92 -6.82
N GLU A 385 -0.84 30.48 -6.24
CA GLU A 385 -0.27 31.10 -5.04
C GLU A 385 0.10 32.57 -5.29
N ARG A 386 0.75 32.87 -6.43
CA ARG A 386 1.07 34.25 -6.82
C ARG A 386 -0.17 35.09 -7.01
N TYR A 387 -1.19 34.53 -7.68
CA TYR A 387 -2.43 35.24 -7.94
C TYR A 387 -3.19 35.54 -6.64
N LEU A 388 -3.38 34.56 -5.76
CA LEU A 388 -4.02 34.76 -4.47
C LEU A 388 -3.26 35.76 -3.59
N LYS A 389 -1.92 35.68 -3.54
CA LYS A 389 -1.09 36.64 -2.79
C LYS A 389 -1.20 38.08 -3.30
N SER A 390 -1.60 38.30 -4.56
CA SER A 390 -1.80 39.66 -5.10
C SER A 390 -2.94 40.41 -4.42
N PHE A 391 -3.88 39.69 -3.77
CA PHE A 391 -4.97 40.26 -2.97
C PHE A 391 -4.58 40.52 -1.50
N GLY A 392 -3.31 40.33 -1.13
CA GLY A 392 -2.80 40.58 0.21
C GLY A 392 -3.25 39.55 1.25
N ASN A 393 -3.32 39.98 2.52
CA ASN A 393 -3.57 39.08 3.67
C ASN A 393 -4.95 38.41 3.65
N GLU A 394 -5.93 38.94 2.92
CA GLU A 394 -7.25 38.33 2.77
C GLU A 394 -7.13 36.89 2.27
N PHE A 395 -6.17 36.64 1.36
CA PHE A 395 -5.91 35.36 0.70
C PHE A 395 -4.57 34.72 1.08
N SER A 396 -4.17 34.86 2.34
CA SER A 396 -2.94 34.22 2.84
C SER A 396 -2.92 32.71 2.52
N CYS A 397 -1.91 32.30 1.76
CA CYS A 397 -1.83 30.96 1.20
C CYS A 397 -0.39 30.44 1.12
N VAL A 398 -0.28 29.11 1.02
CA VAL A 398 0.98 28.39 0.83
C VAL A 398 0.79 27.24 -0.15
N CYS A 399 1.87 26.88 -0.85
CA CYS A 399 1.91 25.75 -1.79
C CYS A 399 2.56 24.49 -1.20
N LEU A 400 2.02 23.33 -1.57
CA LEU A 400 2.57 22.02 -1.26
C LEU A 400 2.57 21.15 -2.52
N HIS A 401 3.74 20.96 -3.14
CA HIS A 401 3.95 20.11 -4.31
C HIS A 401 5.41 19.64 -4.39
N GLY A 402 5.70 18.66 -5.25
CA GLY A 402 7.00 17.96 -5.27
C GLY A 402 8.23 18.77 -5.71
N ASP A 403 8.07 19.99 -6.22
CA ASP A 403 9.23 20.85 -6.58
C ASP A 403 9.62 21.80 -5.44
N ARG A 404 8.78 21.94 -4.40
CA ARG A 404 9.15 22.68 -3.18
C ARG A 404 10.16 21.90 -2.37
N LYS A 405 11.07 22.61 -1.72
CA LYS A 405 12.10 21.97 -0.87
C LYS A 405 11.42 21.24 0.29
N PRO A 406 11.93 20.08 0.75
CA PRO A 406 11.32 19.32 1.85
C PRO A 406 11.06 20.15 3.12
N ALA A 407 12.03 20.98 3.53
CA ALA A 407 11.87 21.88 4.69
C ALA A 407 10.77 22.94 4.49
N GLU A 408 10.62 23.45 3.26
CA GLU A 408 9.58 24.41 2.89
C GLU A 408 8.20 23.76 2.93
N ARG A 409 8.05 22.54 2.37
CA ARG A 409 6.79 21.78 2.43
C ARG A 409 6.33 21.56 3.86
N LYS A 410 7.25 21.14 4.75
CA LYS A 410 6.98 20.98 6.18
C LYS A 410 6.56 22.29 6.84
N SER A 411 7.30 23.37 6.60
CA SER A 411 6.97 24.69 7.14
C SER A 411 5.61 25.19 6.66
N ASN A 412 5.28 25.02 5.37
CA ASN A 412 4.01 25.42 4.79
C ASN A 412 2.85 24.61 5.39
N LEU A 413 3.02 23.30 5.54
CA LEU A 413 2.04 22.43 6.17
C LEU A 413 1.77 22.87 7.62
N GLU A 414 2.81 23.15 8.39
CA GLU A 414 2.70 23.64 9.77
C GLU A 414 2.00 24.99 9.86
N LYS A 415 2.35 25.96 9.01
CA LYS A 415 1.66 27.25 8.95
C LYS A 415 0.16 27.08 8.72
N PHE A 416 -0.23 26.18 7.84
CA PHE A 416 -1.64 25.89 7.57
C PHE A 416 -2.31 25.14 8.73
N LYS A 417 -1.65 24.14 9.34
CA LYS A 417 -2.16 23.41 10.52
C LYS A 417 -2.41 24.37 11.69
N GLN A 418 -1.48 25.28 11.94
CA GLN A 418 -1.52 26.31 12.98
C GLN A 418 -2.41 27.52 12.64
N LYS A 419 -3.13 27.49 11.51
CA LYS A 419 -4.04 28.55 11.05
C LYS A 419 -3.36 29.92 10.86
N GLN A 420 -2.06 29.94 10.57
CA GLN A 420 -1.33 31.16 10.24
C GLN A 420 -1.62 31.63 8.80
N VAL A 421 -2.05 30.70 7.94
CA VAL A 421 -2.52 30.95 6.58
C VAL A 421 -3.86 30.28 6.36
N LYS A 422 -4.69 30.87 5.50
CA LYS A 422 -6.06 30.41 5.22
C LYS A 422 -6.12 29.30 4.18
N PHE A 423 -5.26 29.33 3.17
CA PHE A 423 -5.38 28.43 2.01
C PHE A 423 -4.14 27.57 1.81
N LEU A 424 -4.37 26.27 1.57
CA LEU A 424 -3.33 25.31 1.17
C LEU A 424 -3.57 24.91 -0.28
N ILE A 425 -2.63 25.23 -1.17
CA ILE A 425 -2.70 24.88 -2.59
C ILE A 425 -1.80 23.66 -2.83
N CYS A 426 -2.32 22.62 -3.49
CA CYS A 426 -1.57 21.38 -3.66
C CYS A 426 -1.94 20.59 -4.92
N THR A 427 -1.04 19.69 -5.32
CA THR A 427 -1.32 18.61 -6.28
C THR A 427 -1.78 17.34 -5.55
N ASP A 428 -2.41 16.40 -6.27
CA ASP A 428 -2.85 15.12 -5.70
C ASP A 428 -1.74 14.38 -4.98
N VAL A 429 -0.58 14.24 -5.63
CA VAL A 429 0.59 13.54 -5.09
C VAL A 429 1.04 14.14 -3.76
N ALA A 430 0.96 15.46 -3.64
CA ALA A 430 1.40 16.17 -2.46
C ALA A 430 0.36 16.13 -1.32
N ALA A 431 -0.91 15.99 -1.67
CA ALA A 431 -2.01 15.91 -0.71
C ALA A 431 -2.27 14.50 -0.18
N ARG A 432 -1.75 13.45 -0.83
CA ARG A 432 -1.80 12.09 -0.30
C ARG A 432 -0.98 11.98 0.98
N GLY A 433 -1.52 11.31 1.98
CA GLY A 433 -0.88 11.17 3.28
C GLY A 433 -0.65 12.45 4.10
N ILE A 434 -1.24 13.61 3.78
CA ILE A 434 -1.20 14.75 4.71
C ILE A 434 -2.30 14.58 5.77
N ASP A 435 -1.94 14.68 7.04
CA ASP A 435 -2.91 14.71 8.16
C ASP A 435 -3.57 16.10 8.25
N ILE A 436 -4.44 16.37 7.28
CA ILE A 436 -5.34 17.52 7.24
C ILE A 436 -6.70 16.97 6.79
N SER A 437 -7.63 16.88 7.73
CA SER A 437 -8.98 16.39 7.48
C SER A 437 -10.00 17.19 8.28
N GLY A 438 -11.27 17.13 7.84
CA GLY A 438 -12.34 17.92 8.46
C GLY A 438 -12.25 19.41 8.16
N LEU A 439 -11.72 19.78 6.99
CA LEU A 439 -11.75 21.17 6.53
C LEU A 439 -13.19 21.60 6.19
N PRO A 440 -13.52 22.90 6.35
CA PRO A 440 -14.84 23.41 6.00
C PRO A 440 -15.02 23.55 4.48
N PHE A 441 -13.94 23.82 3.74
CA PHE A 441 -14.00 24.11 2.31
C PHE A 441 -12.88 23.40 1.52
N MET A 442 -13.20 23.01 0.29
CA MET A 442 -12.27 22.53 -0.72
C MET A 442 -12.66 23.07 -2.09
N ILE A 443 -11.68 23.42 -2.91
CA ILE A 443 -11.88 23.84 -4.31
C ILE A 443 -11.01 22.98 -5.24
N ASN A 444 -11.63 22.32 -6.20
CA ASN A 444 -10.94 21.72 -7.35
C ASN A 444 -10.85 22.76 -8.47
N ILE A 445 -9.63 23.26 -8.73
CA ILE A 445 -9.37 24.15 -9.87
C ILE A 445 -9.39 23.35 -11.18
N THR A 446 -8.81 22.16 -11.15
CA THR A 446 -8.84 21.20 -12.26
C THR A 446 -9.44 19.91 -11.74
N LEU A 447 -10.43 19.38 -12.44
CA LEU A 447 -11.02 18.09 -12.09
C LEU A 447 -9.97 16.99 -12.27
N PRO A 448 -9.84 16.01 -11.35
CA PRO A 448 -8.91 14.91 -11.54
C PRO A 448 -9.35 14.02 -12.72
N ASP A 449 -8.39 13.49 -13.44
CA ASP A 449 -8.56 12.53 -14.55
C ASP A 449 -8.89 11.12 -14.06
N GLU A 450 -8.59 10.82 -12.79
CA GLU A 450 -8.99 9.58 -12.13
C GLU A 450 -10.09 9.84 -11.10
N LYS A 451 -11.24 9.17 -11.26
CA LYS A 451 -12.37 9.19 -10.31
C LYS A 451 -12.01 8.90 -8.85
N SER A 452 -11.09 7.97 -8.60
CA SER A 452 -10.59 7.69 -7.24
C SER A 452 -9.94 8.92 -6.57
N ASN A 453 -9.24 9.76 -7.33
CA ASN A 453 -8.65 10.98 -6.79
C ASN A 453 -9.73 11.99 -6.40
N TYR A 454 -10.85 12.07 -7.14
CA TYR A 454 -11.98 12.93 -6.77
C TYR A 454 -12.48 12.62 -5.36
N VAL A 455 -12.74 11.34 -5.07
CA VAL A 455 -13.19 10.84 -3.76
C VAL A 455 -12.18 11.18 -2.66
N HIS A 456 -10.88 11.00 -2.94
CA HIS A 456 -9.82 11.38 -2.00
C HIS A 456 -9.75 12.88 -1.72
N ARG A 457 -9.98 13.72 -2.73
CA ARG A 457 -9.98 15.19 -2.59
C ARG A 457 -11.16 15.65 -1.74
N ILE A 458 -12.38 15.22 -2.07
CA ILE A 458 -13.59 15.61 -1.32
C ILE A 458 -13.56 15.03 0.11
N GLY A 459 -12.91 13.88 0.33
CA GLY A 459 -12.72 13.30 1.66
C GLY A 459 -11.83 14.11 2.63
N ARG A 460 -11.23 15.22 2.15
CA ARG A 460 -10.49 16.20 2.98
C ARG A 460 -11.42 17.17 3.72
N VAL A 461 -12.63 17.37 3.20
CA VAL A 461 -13.67 18.16 3.86
C VAL A 461 -14.64 17.25 4.60
N GLY A 462 -15.40 17.83 5.54
CA GLY A 462 -16.53 17.17 6.16
C GLY A 462 -16.15 15.93 6.99
N ARG A 463 -15.78 16.12 8.27
CA ARG A 463 -15.55 15.02 9.24
C ARG A 463 -16.04 15.43 10.64
N ALA A 464 -16.24 14.44 11.51
CA ALA A 464 -16.65 14.61 12.91
C ALA A 464 -17.91 15.51 13.07
N GLU A 465 -18.97 15.17 12.34
CA GLU A 465 -20.29 15.85 12.37
C GLU A 465 -20.30 17.30 11.85
N ARG A 466 -19.24 17.74 11.18
CA ARG A 466 -19.15 19.06 10.55
C ARG A 466 -19.40 18.92 9.05
N MET A 467 -20.31 19.74 8.52
CA MET A 467 -20.53 19.82 7.08
C MET A 467 -19.37 20.53 6.41
N GLY A 468 -18.85 19.95 5.34
CA GLY A 468 -17.86 20.57 4.46
C GLY A 468 -18.43 20.81 3.06
N LEU A 469 -17.96 21.86 2.39
CA LEU A 469 -18.32 22.17 1.01
C LEU A 469 -17.13 21.93 0.08
N ALA A 470 -17.33 21.11 -0.95
CA ALA A 470 -16.38 20.87 -2.03
C ALA A 470 -16.91 21.47 -3.34
N ILE A 471 -16.20 22.45 -3.90
CA ILE A 471 -16.56 23.09 -5.17
C ILE A 471 -15.62 22.60 -6.25
N SER A 472 -16.17 22.08 -7.36
CA SER A 472 -15.37 21.67 -8.51
C SER A 472 -15.63 22.56 -9.72
N LEU A 473 -14.59 23.23 -10.21
CA LEU A 473 -14.65 24.05 -11.42
C LEU A 473 -14.44 23.13 -12.63
N VAL A 474 -15.44 23.05 -13.51
CA VAL A 474 -15.44 22.14 -14.66
C VAL A 474 -15.56 22.96 -15.93
N SER A 475 -14.57 22.87 -16.81
CA SER A 475 -14.57 23.49 -18.12
C SER A 475 -15.68 22.93 -18.99
N THR A 476 -16.39 23.77 -19.75
CA THR A 476 -17.35 23.31 -20.77
C THR A 476 -16.68 22.94 -22.09
N VAL A 477 -15.38 23.21 -22.24
CA VAL A 477 -14.59 22.91 -23.44
C VAL A 477 -13.29 22.17 -23.06
N PRO A 478 -12.70 21.36 -23.95
CA PRO A 478 -11.41 20.74 -23.66
C PRO A 478 -10.31 21.79 -23.44
N GLU A 479 -9.46 21.56 -22.43
CA GLU A 479 -8.29 22.39 -22.15
C GLU A 479 -7.02 21.75 -22.72
N LYS A 480 -6.21 22.49 -23.46
CA LYS A 480 -4.86 22.04 -23.82
C LYS A 480 -3.99 22.12 -22.58
N VAL A 481 -3.36 21.00 -22.22
CA VAL A 481 -2.52 20.90 -21.03
C VAL A 481 -1.19 20.23 -21.35
N TRP A 482 -0.17 20.52 -20.56
CA TRP A 482 1.09 19.80 -20.60
C TRP A 482 0.91 18.32 -20.20
N TYR A 483 1.53 17.42 -20.96
CA TYR A 483 1.56 15.98 -20.74
C TYR A 483 2.93 15.40 -21.14
N HIS A 484 3.75 15.08 -20.13
CA HIS A 484 5.14 14.69 -20.32
C HIS A 484 5.34 13.23 -19.96
N GLY A 485 5.45 12.36 -20.96
CA GLY A 485 5.86 10.97 -20.73
C GLY A 485 7.38 10.77 -20.81
N GLU A 486 7.80 9.52 -20.90
CA GLU A 486 9.22 9.14 -20.87
C GLU A 486 10.05 9.67 -22.03
N TRP A 487 9.39 9.98 -23.15
CA TRP A 487 10.01 10.57 -24.32
C TRP A 487 10.47 12.02 -24.09
N CYS A 488 9.94 12.71 -23.08
CA CYS A 488 10.30 14.09 -22.78
C CYS A 488 11.63 14.11 -22.02
N SER A 489 12.72 14.46 -22.71
CA SER A 489 14.07 14.50 -22.14
C SER A 489 14.20 15.44 -20.94
N SER A 490 13.49 16.57 -20.96
CA SER A 490 13.47 17.52 -19.85
C SER A 490 12.50 17.14 -18.72
N ARG A 491 11.68 16.10 -18.91
CA ARG A 491 10.63 15.67 -17.99
C ARG A 491 9.74 16.84 -17.54
N GLY A 492 9.44 17.73 -18.49
CA GLY A 492 8.63 18.93 -18.29
C GLY A 492 9.35 20.16 -17.74
N ARG A 493 10.63 20.06 -17.34
CA ARG A 493 11.40 21.24 -16.92
C ARG A 493 11.70 22.12 -18.13
N ASN A 494 11.17 23.35 -18.14
CA ASN A 494 11.34 24.30 -19.24
C ASN A 494 11.05 23.67 -20.61
N CYS A 495 10.01 22.83 -20.71
CA CYS A 495 9.63 22.22 -21.99
C CYS A 495 8.88 23.24 -22.85
N TRP A 496 9.16 23.26 -24.16
CA TRP A 496 8.55 24.18 -25.13
C TRP A 496 7.84 23.44 -26.27
N ASN A 497 7.70 22.12 -26.16
CA ASN A 497 7.10 21.27 -27.17
C ASN A 497 5.57 21.25 -27.02
N THR A 498 4.90 22.22 -27.62
CA THR A 498 3.43 22.39 -27.51
C THR A 498 2.63 21.48 -28.45
N ASN A 499 3.27 20.51 -29.11
CA ASN A 499 2.59 19.58 -30.00
C ASN A 499 1.75 18.58 -29.21
N LEU A 500 0.57 18.26 -29.74
CA LEU A 500 -0.30 17.22 -29.17
C LEU A 500 0.31 15.83 -29.35
N VAL A 501 0.11 14.96 -28.37
CA VAL A 501 0.54 13.56 -28.43
C VAL A 501 -0.12 12.77 -29.57
N ASP A 502 -1.35 13.13 -29.90
CA ASP A 502 -2.13 12.46 -30.96
C ASP A 502 -1.67 12.87 -32.37
N ASP A 503 -1.22 14.13 -32.52
CA ASP A 503 -0.80 14.68 -33.82
C ASP A 503 0.63 14.28 -34.19
N ARG A 504 1.51 14.19 -33.20
CA ARG A 504 2.93 13.91 -33.42
C ARG A 504 3.45 12.89 -32.41
N PRO A 505 4.19 11.86 -32.87
CA PRO A 505 4.96 11.01 -31.97
C PRO A 505 5.84 11.89 -31.08
N LYS A 506 5.73 11.72 -29.77
CA LYS A 506 6.46 12.50 -28.74
C LYS A 506 6.01 13.96 -28.56
N GLY A 507 4.76 14.31 -28.91
CA GLY A 507 4.13 15.55 -28.44
C GLY A 507 4.18 15.68 -26.91
N CYS A 508 4.14 16.89 -26.35
CA CYS A 508 4.13 17.11 -24.90
C CYS A 508 2.86 17.80 -24.40
N CYS A 509 1.81 17.82 -25.20
CA CYS A 509 0.49 18.34 -24.84
C CYS A 509 -0.61 17.31 -25.13
N MET A 510 -1.74 17.46 -24.46
CA MET A 510 -2.97 16.73 -24.74
C MET A 510 -4.18 17.63 -24.49
N TRP A 511 -5.33 17.26 -25.04
CA TRP A 511 -6.61 17.85 -24.67
C TRP A 511 -7.17 17.16 -23.43
N TYR A 512 -7.45 17.95 -22.40
CA TYR A 512 -7.99 17.51 -21.12
C TYR A 512 -9.50 17.75 -21.12
N ASN A 513 -10.28 16.68 -21.05
CA ASN A 513 -11.73 16.71 -21.25
C ASN A 513 -12.46 16.56 -19.91
N GLU A 514 -12.55 17.67 -19.16
CA GLU A 514 -13.24 17.66 -17.87
C GLU A 514 -14.73 17.27 -17.92
N PRO A 515 -15.50 17.60 -18.98
CA PRO A 515 -16.86 17.06 -19.13
C PRO A 515 -16.91 15.53 -19.11
N GLN A 516 -15.95 14.86 -19.77
CA GLN A 516 -15.86 13.39 -19.73
C GLN A 516 -15.47 12.90 -18.33
N TYR A 517 -14.48 13.52 -17.70
CA TYR A 517 -14.06 13.12 -16.34
C TYR A 517 -15.17 13.33 -15.31
N LEU A 518 -16.00 14.37 -15.46
CA LEU A 518 -17.18 14.58 -14.63
C LEU A 518 -18.18 13.43 -14.82
N ALA A 519 -18.49 13.06 -16.06
CA ALA A 519 -19.37 11.92 -16.34
C ALA A 519 -18.82 10.62 -15.72
N ASP A 520 -17.52 10.35 -15.87
CA ASP A 520 -16.87 9.17 -15.27
C ASP A 520 -16.95 9.16 -13.72
N ILE A 521 -16.94 10.34 -13.10
CA ILE A 521 -17.09 10.52 -11.64
C ILE A 521 -18.56 10.29 -11.23
N GLU A 522 -19.50 10.88 -11.95
CA GLU A 522 -20.94 10.76 -11.68
C GLU A 522 -21.42 9.30 -11.85
N ASP A 523 -20.97 8.62 -12.90
CA ASP A 523 -21.23 7.20 -13.14
C ASP A 523 -20.68 6.33 -12.01
N HIS A 524 -19.49 6.67 -11.50
CA HIS A 524 -18.83 5.92 -10.43
C HIS A 524 -19.48 6.11 -9.07
N LEU A 525 -19.96 7.33 -8.79
CA LEU A 525 -20.69 7.63 -7.57
C LEU A 525 -22.18 7.29 -7.67
N ASN A 526 -22.65 6.94 -8.87
CA ASN A 526 -24.05 6.70 -9.21
C ASN A 526 -24.96 7.86 -8.78
N ILE A 527 -24.50 9.10 -9.00
CA ILE A 527 -25.22 10.35 -8.70
C ILE A 527 -24.91 11.41 -9.75
N THR A 528 -25.84 12.34 -9.97
CA THR A 528 -25.54 13.59 -10.67
C THR A 528 -25.17 14.66 -9.64
N ILE A 529 -24.01 15.28 -9.80
CA ILE A 529 -23.53 16.30 -8.87
C ILE A 529 -24.26 17.60 -9.14
N GLN A 530 -24.73 18.27 -8.09
CA GLN A 530 -25.46 19.53 -8.21
C GLN A 530 -24.61 20.58 -8.93
N GLN A 531 -25.16 21.17 -9.98
CA GLN A 531 -24.55 22.28 -10.70
C GLN A 531 -24.97 23.61 -10.08
N VAL A 532 -24.00 24.53 -9.99
CA VAL A 532 -24.14 25.88 -9.45
C VAL A 532 -23.70 26.87 -10.51
N GLU A 533 -24.40 27.99 -10.59
CA GLU A 533 -24.12 29.07 -11.52
C GLU A 533 -22.78 29.77 -11.21
N ASN A 534 -22.31 30.60 -12.14
CA ASN A 534 -21.02 31.29 -12.00
C ASN A 534 -20.96 32.37 -10.91
N ASP A 535 -22.08 32.66 -10.24
CA ASP A 535 -22.15 33.51 -9.05
C ASP A 535 -21.79 32.75 -7.76
N MET A 536 -21.49 31.45 -7.85
CA MET A 536 -21.05 30.58 -6.76
C MET A 536 -22.10 30.36 -5.66
N LYS A 537 -23.36 30.75 -5.89
CA LYS A 537 -24.41 30.58 -4.89
C LYS A 537 -24.90 29.14 -4.85
N VAL A 538 -24.39 28.39 -3.89
CA VAL A 538 -24.88 27.04 -3.60
C VAL A 538 -26.33 27.13 -3.05
N PRO A 539 -27.32 26.53 -3.72
CA PRO A 539 -28.70 26.52 -3.25
C PRO A 539 -28.77 25.91 -1.86
N SER A 540 -29.60 26.49 -0.99
CA SER A 540 -29.93 25.89 0.29
C SER A 540 -30.78 24.63 0.06
N ASN A 541 -30.16 23.48 -0.14
CA ASN A 541 -30.85 22.19 -0.12
C ASN A 541 -31.41 21.92 1.28
N GLU A 542 -32.27 20.88 1.41
CA GLU A 542 -33.12 20.40 2.53
C GLU A 542 -32.57 20.45 3.98
N PHE A 543 -31.35 20.93 4.18
CA PHE A 543 -30.71 21.24 5.44
C PHE A 543 -31.17 22.60 6.04
N ASP A 544 -32.49 22.81 6.13
CA ASP A 544 -33.18 23.76 7.01
C ASP A 544 -32.43 25.08 7.34
N GLY A 545 -31.95 25.83 6.34
CA GLY A 545 -31.42 27.20 6.47
C GLY A 545 -30.34 27.46 7.55
N LYS A 546 -29.76 26.42 8.17
CA LYS A 546 -28.96 26.49 9.40
C LYS A 546 -27.56 25.89 9.26
N VAL A 547 -27.20 25.36 8.09
CA VAL A 547 -25.87 24.78 7.88
C VAL A 547 -24.87 25.87 7.54
N VAL A 548 -24.07 26.22 8.54
CA VAL A 548 -22.82 26.97 8.35
C VAL A 548 -21.71 25.92 8.15
N TYR A 549 -21.12 25.87 6.95
CA TYR A 549 -20.00 24.97 6.68
C TYR A 549 -18.88 25.17 7.69
N GLY A 550 -18.31 24.08 8.18
CA GLY A 550 -17.34 24.10 9.27
C GLY A 550 -17.93 24.18 10.69
N GLN A 551 -19.25 24.29 10.88
CA GLN A 551 -19.87 24.14 12.20
C GLN A 551 -20.39 22.71 12.43
N LYS A 552 -20.43 22.28 13.69
CA LYS A 552 -21.06 21.00 14.08
C LYS A 552 -22.57 21.10 13.85
N ARG A 553 -23.19 20.02 13.37
CA ARG A 553 -24.66 19.91 13.30
C ARG A 553 -25.25 20.10 14.70
N LYS A 554 -26.12 21.10 14.89
CA LYS A 554 -26.79 21.39 16.18
C LYS A 554 -27.72 20.26 16.66
N GLN A 555 -28.01 19.26 15.84
CA GLN A 555 -28.99 18.19 16.12
C GLN A 555 -28.41 16.76 16.10
N ALA A 556 -27.09 16.57 16.05
CA ALA A 556 -26.51 15.23 16.15
C ALA A 556 -25.36 15.22 17.17
N GLY A 557 -25.52 14.41 18.22
CA GLY A 557 -24.41 13.78 18.93
C GLY A 557 -23.74 14.59 20.03
N SER A 558 -23.65 13.95 21.19
CA SER A 558 -22.94 14.35 22.40
C SER A 558 -21.44 14.62 22.13
N GLY A 559 -20.78 15.41 22.98
CA GLY A 559 -19.41 15.86 22.75
C GLY A 559 -18.40 14.71 22.57
N TYR A 560 -17.20 15.01 22.05
CA TYR A 560 -16.12 14.01 21.86
C TYR A 560 -15.80 13.22 23.15
N GLN A 561 -15.99 13.85 24.31
CA GLN A 561 -15.82 13.25 25.64
C GLN A 561 -16.89 12.18 25.93
N ASP A 562 -18.12 12.37 25.46
CA ASP A 562 -19.19 11.39 25.57
C ASP A 562 -18.97 10.22 24.59
N HIS A 563 -18.40 10.47 23.41
CA HIS A 563 -18.13 9.42 22.43
C HIS A 563 -17.06 8.42 22.92
N VAL A 564 -15.99 8.89 23.58
CA VAL A 564 -14.99 8.01 24.23
C VAL A 564 -15.65 7.20 25.34
N THR A 565 -16.51 7.84 26.14
CA THR A 565 -17.24 7.17 27.24
C THR A 565 -18.22 6.12 26.71
N GLN A 566 -18.87 6.38 25.58
CA GLN A 566 -19.78 5.47 24.89
C GLN A 566 -19.05 4.31 24.20
N MET A 567 -17.86 4.53 23.66
CA MET A 567 -17.07 3.47 22.99
C MET A 567 -16.19 2.67 23.95
N ALA A 568 -15.87 3.19 25.14
CA ALA A 568 -15.05 2.49 26.12
C ALA A 568 -15.54 1.06 26.45
N PRO A 569 -16.85 0.78 26.61
CA PRO A 569 -17.35 -0.58 26.80
C PRO A 569 -17.09 -1.47 25.57
N VAL A 570 -17.33 -0.93 24.36
CA VAL A 570 -17.16 -1.66 23.10
C VAL A 570 -15.69 -1.99 22.84
N VAL A 571 -14.79 -1.02 23.06
CA VAL A 571 -13.33 -1.21 22.94
C VAL A 571 -12.84 -2.23 23.96
N ARG A 572 -13.37 -2.20 25.19
CA ARG A 572 -13.04 -3.18 26.23
C ARG A 572 -13.49 -4.59 25.83
N SER A 573 -14.70 -4.74 25.30
CA SER A 573 -15.17 -6.03 24.78
C SER A 573 -14.36 -6.52 23.58
N LEU A 574 -13.94 -5.63 22.68
CA LEU A 574 -13.04 -5.99 21.57
C LEU A 574 -11.67 -6.45 22.08
N GLN A 575 -11.11 -5.76 23.08
CA GLN A 575 -9.85 -6.15 23.71
C GLN A 575 -9.96 -7.49 24.44
N GLU A 576 -11.09 -7.77 25.11
CA GLU A 576 -11.38 -9.07 25.72
C GLU A 576 -11.49 -10.17 24.67
N LEU A 577 -12.19 -9.93 23.56
CA LEU A 577 -12.30 -10.87 22.45
C LEU A 577 -10.95 -11.14 21.78
N GLU A 578 -10.14 -10.09 21.55
CA GLU A 578 -8.78 -10.22 21.04
C GLU A 578 -7.92 -11.05 21.99
N SER A 579 -7.95 -10.72 23.28
CA SER A 579 -7.20 -11.44 24.31
C SER A 579 -7.62 -12.91 24.38
N GLN A 580 -8.93 -13.18 24.33
CA GLN A 580 -9.45 -14.55 24.28
C GLN A 580 -8.99 -15.26 23.01
N ALA A 581 -9.07 -14.64 21.84
CA ALA A 581 -8.62 -15.23 20.58
C ALA A 581 -7.11 -15.55 20.62
N GLN A 582 -6.29 -14.64 21.14
CA GLN A 582 -4.86 -14.86 21.34
C GLN A 582 -4.59 -15.98 22.36
N ILE A 583 -5.31 -16.03 23.48
CA ILE A 583 -5.20 -17.09 24.48
C ILE A 583 -5.62 -18.44 23.89
N TYR A 584 -6.71 -18.50 23.12
CA TYR A 584 -7.14 -19.72 22.43
C TYR A 584 -6.08 -20.19 21.42
N TYR A 585 -5.51 -19.27 20.66
CA TYR A 585 -4.40 -19.56 19.75
C TYR A 585 -3.19 -20.13 20.51
N LEU A 586 -2.78 -19.50 21.62
CA LEU A 586 -1.67 -19.96 22.45
C LEU A 586 -1.94 -21.31 23.13
N LYS A 587 -3.18 -21.55 23.60
CA LYS A 587 -3.62 -22.84 24.16
C LYS A 587 -3.52 -23.95 23.11
N ASN A 588 -4.00 -23.68 21.90
CA ASN A 588 -4.06 -24.68 20.83
C ASN A 588 -2.68 -24.97 20.22
N HIS A 589 -1.74 -24.02 20.24
CA HIS A 589 -0.47 -24.18 19.53
C HIS A 589 0.78 -24.24 20.41
N HIS A 590 0.75 -23.80 21.68
CA HIS A 590 1.95 -23.66 22.51
C HIS A 590 1.86 -24.30 23.91
N ASN A 591 0.81 -25.09 24.23
CA ASN A 591 0.66 -25.78 25.53
C ASN A 591 0.95 -24.88 26.75
N VAL A 592 0.55 -23.61 26.69
CA VAL A 592 0.69 -22.69 27.82
C VAL A 592 -0.43 -22.97 28.80
N ALA A 593 -0.11 -23.50 29.99
CA ALA A 593 -1.04 -23.60 31.10
C ALA A 593 -1.25 -22.19 31.67
N VAL A 594 -2.50 -21.73 31.69
CA VAL A 594 -2.90 -20.46 32.31
C VAL A 594 -3.34 -20.77 33.74
N ALA A 595 -2.75 -20.08 34.72
CA ALA A 595 -3.17 -20.11 36.12
C ALA A 595 -4.50 -19.35 36.31
#